data_AF-A0A2N8I1N4-F1
#
_entry.id   AF-A0A2N8I1N4-F1
#
_cell.length_a   1.000
_cell.length_b   1.000
_cell.length_c   1.000
_cell.angle_alpha   90.00
_cell.angle_beta   90.00
_cell.angle_gamma   90.00
#
_symmetry.space_group_name_H-M   'P 1'
#
loop_
_entity.id
_entity.type
_entity.pdbx_description
1 polymer ?
#
loop_
_entity_poly.entity_id
_entity_poly.type
_entity_poly.pdbx_seq_one_letter_code
_entity_poly.pdbx_strand_id
1 'polypeptide(L)'
;MFSKSKVKKVDFVTLSKFYGKYKEALQLELINSPAGLSRHICEPALNRPGLAIAGFYSYFANKRIQVFGSAELAYLQKLPEGMRKSRIQRMFRCEVPGIVFSRDQNPPREIVELADEAGVCVFRTSLVTMKFVNSATIILENEFAESVTLHGCMVDVRGVGVLIRGKSGVGKSETALGLIERGAALVADDMVYVRNVGGELVASAPEMSRGFMEVRGLGIVNITTLFGLKSIRHNKRLDLIVTLIPAKDQEELDRLGLEREGLDVLGEKVLHVQLSVAPGRDIARLVEVAAMDYHLKDMGIDMAGEFNRRLMSNFQSSEN
;
A
#
# COMPACT_ATOMS: atom_id res chain seq x y z
N MET A 1 18.60 7.48 10.26
CA MET A 1 18.68 7.60 8.79
C MET A 1 18.50 6.25 8.14
N PHE A 2 17.46 6.06 7.32
CA PHE A 2 17.31 4.87 6.48
C PHE A 2 18.51 4.78 5.53
N SER A 3 19.37 3.77 5.71
CA SER A 3 20.48 3.50 4.79
C SER A 3 19.92 3.32 3.38
N LYS A 4 20.21 4.26 2.47
CA LYS A 4 20.05 4.25 1.00
C LYS A 4 19.12 3.19 0.37
N SER A 5 17.95 2.93 0.95
CA SER A 5 16.96 2.09 0.30
C SER A 5 16.40 2.90 -0.85
N LYS A 6 16.67 2.49 -2.09
CA LYS A 6 16.18 3.17 -3.29
C LYS A 6 14.65 3.13 -3.26
N VAL A 7 14.03 4.29 -3.11
CA VAL A 7 12.58 4.44 -3.29
C VAL A 7 12.28 4.13 -4.75
N LYS A 8 11.37 3.18 -4.96
CA LYS A 8 10.88 2.81 -6.28
C LYS A 8 9.58 3.56 -6.53
N LYS A 9 9.59 4.40 -7.57
CA LYS A 9 8.40 5.04 -8.13
C LYS A 9 7.98 4.30 -9.40
N VAL A 10 6.68 4.28 -9.67
CA VAL A 10 6.12 3.65 -10.87
C VAL A 10 5.60 4.76 -11.78
N ASP A 11 6.30 4.99 -12.89
CA ASP A 11 5.94 6.06 -13.82
C ASP A 11 4.74 5.70 -14.71
N PHE A 12 4.58 4.40 -15.01
CA PHE A 12 3.47 3.90 -15.82
C PHE A 12 3.14 2.44 -15.53
N VAL A 13 1.90 2.07 -15.87
CA VAL A 13 1.39 0.69 -15.89
C VAL A 13 0.87 0.38 -17.29
N THR A 14 1.32 -0.72 -17.89
CA THR A 14 0.80 -1.15 -19.19
C THR A 14 -0.63 -1.67 -19.07
N LEU A 15 -1.47 -1.39 -20.07
CA LEU A 15 -2.84 -1.91 -20.11
C LEU A 15 -2.88 -3.44 -20.16
N SER A 16 -1.91 -4.08 -20.80
CA SER A 16 -1.75 -5.53 -20.79
C SER A 16 -1.60 -6.08 -19.37
N LYS A 17 -0.73 -5.47 -18.55
CA LYS A 17 -0.53 -5.87 -17.15
C LYS A 17 -1.80 -5.63 -16.32
N PHE A 18 -2.42 -4.46 -16.48
CA PHE A 18 -3.64 -4.10 -15.77
C PHE A 18 -4.78 -5.07 -16.11
N TYR A 19 -5.02 -5.31 -17.40
CA TYR A 19 -6.06 -6.23 -17.85
C TYR A 19 -5.77 -7.66 -17.40
N GLY A 20 -4.56 -8.18 -17.63
CA GLY A 20 -4.22 -9.55 -17.25
C GLY A 20 -4.38 -9.85 -15.76
N LYS A 21 -4.05 -8.88 -14.89
CA LYS A 21 -4.12 -9.07 -13.43
C LYS A 21 -5.51 -8.80 -12.85
N TYR A 22 -6.28 -7.88 -13.43
CA TYR A 22 -7.52 -7.36 -12.81
C TYR A 22 -8.79 -7.61 -13.62
N LYS A 23 -8.73 -8.34 -14.74
CA LYS A 23 -9.88 -8.66 -15.59
C LYS A 23 -11.07 -9.21 -14.79
N GLU A 24 -10.83 -10.22 -13.96
CA GLU A 24 -11.89 -10.90 -13.21
C GLU A 24 -12.48 -10.00 -12.12
N ALA A 25 -11.60 -9.33 -11.35
CA ALA A 25 -12.00 -8.45 -10.25
C ALA A 25 -12.83 -7.25 -10.74
N LEU A 26 -12.53 -6.73 -11.93
CA LEU A 26 -13.23 -5.59 -12.54
C LEU A 26 -14.30 -5.99 -13.56
N GLN A 27 -14.51 -7.30 -13.77
CA GLN A 27 -15.46 -7.85 -14.75
C GLN A 27 -15.24 -7.22 -16.15
N LEU A 28 -13.99 -7.10 -16.57
CA LEU A 28 -13.62 -6.45 -17.83
C LEU A 28 -13.66 -7.44 -18.99
N GLU A 29 -14.23 -7.00 -20.09
CA GLU A 29 -14.27 -7.71 -21.36
C GLU A 29 -13.71 -6.81 -22.46
N LEU A 30 -12.71 -7.29 -23.19
CA LEU A 30 -12.18 -6.58 -24.35
C LEU A 30 -13.11 -6.80 -25.55
N ILE A 31 -13.60 -5.71 -26.14
CA ILE A 31 -14.58 -5.75 -27.25
C ILE A 31 -13.90 -5.70 -28.62
N ASN A 32 -12.74 -5.05 -28.72
CA ASN A 32 -12.06 -4.78 -29.99
C ASN A 32 -10.69 -5.48 -30.06
N SER A 33 -9.88 -5.13 -31.06
CA SER A 33 -8.56 -5.72 -31.23
C SER A 33 -7.65 -5.50 -30.01
N PRO A 34 -6.84 -6.50 -29.61
CA PRO A 34 -5.86 -6.36 -28.53
C PRO A 34 -4.66 -5.49 -28.90
N ALA A 35 -4.62 -4.89 -30.10
CA ALA A 35 -3.53 -4.05 -30.59
C ALA A 35 -3.16 -2.89 -29.64
N GLY A 36 -4.13 -2.37 -28.88
CA GLY A 36 -3.93 -1.28 -27.92
C GLY A 36 -3.43 -1.66 -26.52
N LEU A 37 -3.23 -2.95 -26.22
CA LEU A 37 -2.85 -3.40 -24.87
C LEU A 37 -1.43 -2.96 -24.46
N SER A 38 -0.60 -2.52 -25.41
CA SER A 38 0.73 -1.98 -25.16
C SER A 38 0.71 -0.56 -24.58
N ARG A 39 -0.44 0.13 -24.59
CA ARG A 39 -0.55 1.50 -24.09
C ARG A 39 -0.32 1.62 -22.59
N HIS A 40 0.09 2.82 -22.19
CA HIS A 40 0.46 3.16 -20.83
C HIS A 40 -0.63 3.95 -20.12
N ILE A 41 -0.97 3.52 -18.92
CA ILE A 41 -1.65 4.32 -17.90
C ILE A 41 -0.54 5.07 -17.17
N CYS A 42 -0.61 6.40 -17.08
CA CYS A 42 0.42 7.22 -16.42
C CYS A 42 -0.09 7.93 -15.17
N GLU A 43 -1.40 7.93 -14.95
CA GLU A 43 -2.03 8.52 -13.77
C GLU A 43 -2.91 7.49 -13.06
N PRO A 44 -2.83 7.36 -11.73
CA PRO A 44 -3.56 6.36 -10.95
C PRO A 44 -5.03 6.74 -10.70
N ALA A 45 -5.68 7.33 -11.70
CA ALA A 45 -7.04 7.79 -11.61
C ALA A 45 -7.78 7.54 -12.92
N LEU A 46 -9.10 7.49 -12.83
CA LEU A 46 -9.98 7.38 -13.97
C LEU A 46 -10.55 8.74 -14.36
N ASN A 47 -10.93 8.90 -15.62
CA ASN A 47 -11.58 10.10 -16.11
C ASN A 47 -12.95 9.78 -16.69
N ARG A 48 -13.95 10.60 -16.38
CA ARG A 48 -15.25 10.57 -17.05
C ARG A 48 -15.30 11.72 -18.05
N PRO A 49 -15.25 11.45 -19.37
CA PRO A 49 -14.97 12.47 -20.38
C PRO A 49 -16.20 13.34 -20.74
N GLY A 50 -17.09 13.65 -19.80
CA GLY A 50 -18.35 14.36 -20.06
C GLY A 50 -18.17 15.74 -20.74
N LEU A 51 -17.20 16.54 -20.29
CA LEU A 51 -16.87 17.82 -20.94
C LEU A 51 -16.13 17.64 -22.28
N ALA A 52 -15.31 16.59 -22.38
CA ALA A 52 -14.53 16.32 -23.59
C ALA A 52 -15.46 15.96 -24.76
N ILE A 53 -16.45 15.08 -24.52
CA ILE A 53 -17.46 14.73 -25.52
C ILE A 53 -18.37 15.92 -25.87
N ALA A 54 -18.55 16.88 -24.95
CA ALA A 54 -19.22 18.15 -25.23
C ALA A 54 -18.38 19.12 -26.07
N GLY A 55 -17.06 18.91 -26.13
CA GLY A 55 -16.13 19.64 -26.98
C GLY A 55 -15.06 20.46 -26.29
N PHE A 56 -15.00 20.39 -24.98
CA PHE A 56 -14.05 21.14 -24.17
C PHE A 56 -12.85 20.27 -23.78
N TYR A 57 -11.68 20.53 -24.38
CA TYR A 57 -10.47 19.70 -24.23
C TYR A 57 -9.31 20.38 -23.49
N SER A 58 -9.44 21.65 -23.07
CA SER A 58 -8.32 22.41 -22.51
C SER A 58 -7.70 21.79 -21.25
N TYR A 59 -8.46 21.01 -20.49
CA TYR A 59 -8.01 20.28 -19.30
C TYR A 59 -8.36 18.79 -19.38
N PHE A 60 -8.33 18.21 -20.58
CA PHE A 60 -8.68 16.81 -20.76
C PHE A 60 -7.61 15.88 -20.16
N ALA A 61 -8.01 15.07 -19.18
CA ALA A 61 -7.15 14.10 -18.52
C ALA A 61 -6.89 12.88 -19.42
N ASN A 62 -6.11 13.08 -20.48
CA ASN A 62 -5.83 12.07 -21.50
C ASN A 62 -4.95 10.92 -21.02
N LYS A 63 -4.16 11.11 -19.95
CA LYS A 63 -3.29 10.07 -19.36
C LYS A 63 -4.03 9.03 -18.49
N ARG A 64 -5.34 9.18 -18.33
CA ARG A 64 -6.23 8.32 -17.52
C ARG A 64 -7.04 7.41 -18.42
N ILE A 65 -7.47 6.25 -17.89
CA ILE A 65 -8.49 5.44 -18.57
C ILE A 65 -9.81 6.24 -18.60
N GLN A 66 -10.46 6.26 -19.76
CA GLN A 66 -11.70 7.00 -19.97
C GLN A 66 -12.91 6.08 -19.69
N VAL A 67 -13.82 6.50 -18.82
CA VAL A 67 -14.97 5.71 -18.40
C VAL A 67 -16.26 6.34 -18.92
N PHE A 68 -17.02 5.56 -19.68
CA PHE A 68 -18.33 5.92 -20.21
C PHE A 68 -19.40 5.24 -19.37
N GLY A 69 -20.21 6.05 -18.70
CA GLY A 69 -21.44 5.62 -18.07
C GLY A 69 -22.66 5.98 -18.91
N SER A 70 -23.83 5.83 -18.30
CA SER A 70 -25.10 6.08 -18.97
C SER A 70 -25.26 7.53 -19.43
N ALA A 71 -24.71 8.51 -18.68
CA ALA A 71 -24.80 9.91 -19.05
C ALA A 71 -23.96 10.22 -20.29
N GLU A 72 -22.71 9.75 -20.33
CA GLU A 72 -21.80 9.96 -21.44
C GLU A 72 -22.32 9.26 -22.71
N LEU A 73 -22.80 8.02 -22.59
CA LEU A 73 -23.36 7.28 -23.72
C LEU A 73 -24.66 7.91 -24.25
N ALA A 74 -25.58 8.30 -23.35
CA ALA A 74 -26.83 8.96 -23.75
C ALA A 74 -26.56 10.30 -24.45
N TYR A 75 -25.55 11.05 -24.01
CA TYR A 75 -25.13 12.27 -24.68
C TYR A 75 -24.59 11.99 -26.08
N LEU A 76 -23.72 10.99 -26.24
CA LEU A 76 -23.20 10.60 -27.56
C LEU A 76 -24.32 10.19 -28.52
N GLN A 77 -25.30 9.42 -28.04
CA GLN A 77 -26.44 8.97 -28.85
C GLN A 77 -27.31 10.14 -29.35
N LYS A 78 -27.40 11.24 -28.60
CA LYS A 78 -28.14 12.45 -29.01
C LYS A 78 -27.39 13.29 -30.05
N LEU A 79 -26.08 13.11 -30.20
CA LEU A 79 -25.31 13.85 -31.19
C LEU A 79 -25.53 13.28 -32.61
N PRO A 80 -25.56 14.15 -33.65
CA PRO A 80 -25.45 13.72 -35.04
C PRO A 80 -24.18 12.90 -35.26
N GLU A 81 -24.27 11.90 -36.14
CA GLU A 81 -23.19 10.93 -36.40
C GLU A 81 -21.85 11.61 -36.73
N GLY A 82 -21.86 12.62 -37.61
CA GLY A 82 -20.64 13.36 -37.99
C GLY A 82 -19.96 14.06 -36.81
N MET A 83 -20.74 14.69 -35.92
CA MET A 83 -20.20 15.32 -34.71
C MET A 83 -19.68 14.28 -33.71
N ARG A 84 -20.41 13.19 -33.53
CA ARG A 84 -20.01 12.10 -32.63
C ARG A 84 -18.68 11.47 -33.05
N LYS A 85 -18.53 11.13 -34.34
CA LYS A 85 -17.27 10.64 -34.92
C LYS A 85 -16.13 11.63 -34.71
N SER A 86 -16.35 12.91 -35.01
CA SER A 86 -15.34 13.95 -34.82
C SER A 86 -14.88 14.09 -33.36
N ARG A 87 -15.82 14.05 -32.39
CA ARG A 87 -15.51 14.11 -30.95
C ARG A 87 -14.67 12.90 -30.49
N ILE A 88 -15.08 11.69 -30.87
CA ILE A 88 -14.38 10.46 -30.49
C ILE A 88 -12.99 10.40 -31.14
N GLN A 89 -12.88 10.72 -32.43
CA GLN A 89 -11.58 10.81 -33.11
C GLN A 89 -10.65 11.82 -32.43
N ARG A 90 -11.17 12.99 -32.05
CA ARG A 90 -10.37 14.00 -31.32
C ARG A 90 -9.86 13.47 -29.99
N MET A 91 -10.68 12.71 -29.24
CA MET A 91 -10.26 12.08 -28.00
C MET A 91 -9.16 11.04 -28.22
N PHE A 92 -9.27 10.20 -29.26
CA PHE A 92 -8.24 9.21 -29.58
C PHE A 92 -6.91 9.83 -30.02
N ARG A 93 -6.95 10.97 -30.71
CA ARG A 93 -5.74 11.76 -31.03
C ARG A 93 -5.00 12.29 -29.82
N CYS A 94 -5.65 12.35 -28.65
CA CYS A 94 -4.99 12.70 -27.39
C CYS A 94 -4.25 11.51 -26.75
N GLU A 95 -4.10 10.38 -27.44
CA GLU A 95 -3.37 9.19 -26.97
C GLU A 95 -3.89 8.62 -25.65
N VAL A 96 -5.22 8.51 -25.52
CA VAL A 96 -5.82 7.92 -24.32
C VAL A 96 -5.39 6.46 -24.14
N PRO A 97 -5.11 6.01 -22.89
CA PRO A 97 -4.74 4.63 -22.61
C PRO A 97 -5.78 3.65 -23.16
N GLY A 98 -7.04 3.83 -22.76
CA GLY A 98 -8.15 2.97 -23.16
C GLY A 98 -9.49 3.54 -22.72
N ILE A 99 -10.56 2.92 -23.22
CA ILE A 99 -11.95 3.28 -22.92
C ILE A 99 -12.66 2.11 -22.24
N VAL A 100 -13.48 2.40 -21.24
CA VAL A 100 -14.33 1.42 -20.56
C VAL A 100 -15.79 1.88 -20.62
N PHE A 101 -16.67 1.03 -21.13
CA PHE A 101 -18.13 1.19 -21.05
C PHE A 101 -18.67 0.39 -19.86
N SER A 102 -19.35 1.08 -18.95
CA SER A 102 -19.92 0.46 -17.73
C SER A 102 -21.36 0.00 -17.94
N ARG A 103 -21.88 -0.83 -17.00
CA ARG A 103 -23.26 -1.35 -16.99
C ARG A 103 -23.64 -2.18 -18.23
N ASP A 104 -22.72 -3.01 -18.72
CA ASP A 104 -22.90 -3.84 -19.93
C ASP A 104 -23.38 -3.06 -21.16
N GLN A 105 -23.09 -1.77 -21.19
CA GLN A 105 -23.48 -0.93 -22.31
C GLN A 105 -22.62 -1.28 -23.52
N ASN A 106 -23.29 -1.59 -24.63
CA ASN A 106 -22.59 -1.88 -25.88
C ASN A 106 -22.07 -0.57 -26.49
N PRO A 107 -20.76 -0.48 -26.78
CA PRO A 107 -20.23 0.66 -27.51
C PRO A 107 -20.85 0.70 -28.92
N PRO A 108 -21.23 1.89 -29.43
CA PRO A 108 -21.58 2.07 -30.83
C PRO A 108 -20.49 1.52 -31.76
N ARG A 109 -20.86 0.82 -32.83
CA ARG A 109 -19.91 0.17 -33.76
C ARG A 109 -18.86 1.14 -34.31
N GLU A 110 -19.29 2.35 -34.65
CA GLU A 110 -18.40 3.43 -35.11
C GLU A 110 -17.28 3.76 -34.11
N ILE A 111 -17.52 3.64 -32.80
CA ILE A 111 -16.49 3.92 -31.78
C ILE A 111 -15.47 2.78 -31.74
N VAL A 112 -15.94 1.54 -31.93
CA VAL A 112 -15.09 0.35 -31.97
C VAL A 112 -14.16 0.39 -33.18
N GLU A 113 -14.70 0.69 -34.36
CA GLU A 113 -13.92 0.83 -35.61
C GLU A 113 -12.86 1.93 -35.48
N LEU A 114 -13.25 3.11 -35.00
CA LEU A 114 -12.32 4.22 -34.77
C LEU A 114 -11.26 3.89 -33.70
N ALA A 115 -11.62 3.08 -32.71
CA ALA A 115 -10.68 2.64 -31.69
C ALA A 115 -9.66 1.65 -32.25
N ASP A 116 -10.06 0.72 -33.12
CA ASP A 116 -9.14 -0.18 -33.81
C ASP A 116 -8.16 0.57 -34.72
N GLU A 117 -8.65 1.52 -35.51
CA GLU A 117 -7.81 2.40 -36.35
C GLU A 117 -6.79 3.19 -35.52
N ALA A 118 -7.22 3.69 -34.36
CA ALA A 118 -6.38 4.45 -33.46
C ALA A 118 -5.55 3.55 -32.51
N GLY A 119 -5.66 2.22 -32.58
CA GLY A 119 -5.01 1.28 -31.66
C GLY A 119 -5.40 1.45 -30.18
N VAL A 120 -6.62 1.89 -29.87
CA VAL A 120 -7.18 2.08 -28.52
C VAL A 120 -7.98 0.86 -28.10
N CYS A 121 -7.75 0.34 -26.88
CA CYS A 121 -8.61 -0.73 -26.37
C CYS A 121 -9.94 -0.19 -25.84
N VAL A 122 -11.02 -0.88 -26.22
CA VAL A 122 -12.39 -0.67 -25.75
C VAL A 122 -12.79 -1.86 -24.89
N PHE A 123 -13.05 -1.58 -23.63
CA PHE A 123 -13.52 -2.55 -22.67
C PHE A 123 -14.99 -2.33 -22.33
N ARG A 124 -15.66 -3.41 -21.95
CA ARG A 124 -16.99 -3.42 -21.34
C ARG A 124 -16.88 -3.98 -19.93
N THR A 125 -17.68 -3.47 -18.99
CA THR A 125 -17.85 -4.04 -17.65
C THR A 125 -19.32 -4.05 -17.26
N SER A 126 -19.74 -5.12 -16.58
CA SER A 126 -21.07 -5.24 -15.99
C SER A 126 -21.23 -4.41 -14.71
N LEU A 127 -20.13 -3.93 -14.15
CA LEU A 127 -20.15 -3.08 -12.96
C LEU A 127 -20.85 -1.74 -13.22
N VAL A 128 -21.57 -1.27 -12.19
CA VAL A 128 -22.08 0.10 -12.14
C VAL A 128 -20.92 1.09 -12.18
N THR A 129 -21.06 2.19 -12.92
CA THR A 129 -20.01 3.18 -13.18
C THR A 129 -19.21 3.58 -11.93
N MET A 130 -19.88 3.94 -10.83
CA MET A 130 -19.20 4.34 -9.59
C MET A 130 -18.48 3.17 -8.90
N LYS A 131 -19.04 1.95 -8.95
CA LYS A 131 -18.36 0.77 -8.39
C LYS A 131 -17.09 0.46 -9.19
N PHE A 132 -17.18 0.48 -10.52
CA PHE A 132 -16.01 0.32 -11.38
C PHE A 132 -14.95 1.39 -11.09
N VAL A 133 -15.36 2.67 -11.04
CA VAL A 133 -14.45 3.78 -10.81
C VAL A 133 -13.72 3.63 -9.48
N ASN A 134 -14.44 3.38 -8.39
CA ASN A 134 -13.82 3.24 -7.07
C ASN A 134 -12.86 2.04 -7.01
N SER A 135 -13.28 0.86 -7.48
CA SER A 135 -12.45 -0.34 -7.44
C SER A 135 -11.19 -0.20 -8.29
N ALA A 136 -11.32 0.35 -9.51
CA ALA A 136 -10.19 0.55 -10.40
C ALA A 136 -9.24 1.65 -9.89
N THR A 137 -9.76 2.73 -9.28
CA THR A 137 -8.91 3.74 -8.63
C THR A 137 -8.08 3.13 -7.51
N ILE A 138 -8.68 2.36 -6.60
CA ILE A 138 -7.94 1.68 -5.51
C ILE A 138 -6.86 0.78 -6.09
N ILE A 139 -7.16 -0.01 -7.12
CA ILE A 139 -6.18 -0.88 -7.79
C ILE A 139 -5.01 -0.07 -8.37
N LEU A 140 -5.32 1.02 -9.06
CA LEU A 140 -4.30 1.87 -9.67
C LEU A 140 -3.46 2.59 -8.62
N GLU A 141 -4.05 3.16 -7.58
CA GLU A 141 -3.32 3.74 -6.45
C GLU A 141 -2.35 2.73 -5.83
N ASN A 142 -2.79 1.48 -5.65
CA ASN A 142 -1.94 0.41 -5.14
C ASN A 142 -0.78 0.03 -6.07
N GLU A 143 -0.97 0.07 -7.40
CA GLU A 143 0.08 -0.24 -8.39
C GLU A 143 1.07 0.91 -8.58
N PHE A 144 0.63 2.16 -8.40
CA PHE A 144 1.47 3.36 -8.50
C PHE A 144 2.12 3.77 -7.17
N ALA A 145 1.70 3.17 -6.06
CA ALA A 145 2.23 3.43 -4.72
C ALA A 145 3.76 3.40 -4.68
N GLU A 146 4.36 4.46 -4.14
CA GLU A 146 5.79 4.50 -3.89
C GLU A 146 6.17 3.38 -2.93
N SER A 147 7.31 2.73 -3.16
CA SER A 147 7.74 1.59 -2.35
C SER A 147 9.21 1.62 -2.00
N VAL A 148 9.55 1.00 -0.87
CA VAL A 148 10.90 0.87 -0.35
C VAL A 148 11.07 -0.50 0.28
N THR A 149 12.27 -1.06 0.17
CA THR A 149 12.64 -2.29 0.89
C THR A 149 13.40 -1.93 2.16
N LEU A 150 12.92 -2.40 3.29
CA LEU A 150 13.55 -2.26 4.60
C LEU A 150 14.08 -3.61 5.06
N HIS A 151 15.22 -3.59 5.77
CA HIS A 151 15.76 -4.80 6.40
C HIS A 151 15.29 -4.91 7.86
N GLY A 152 14.76 -6.08 8.22
CA GLY A 152 14.19 -6.36 9.53
C GLY A 152 13.13 -7.45 9.49
N CYS A 153 12.44 -7.65 10.62
CA CYS A 153 11.33 -8.60 10.74
C CYS A 153 10.04 -7.80 10.97
N MET A 154 9.03 -8.00 10.14
CA MET A 154 7.71 -7.39 10.30
C MET A 154 6.74 -8.40 10.90
N VAL A 155 6.09 -8.04 12.01
CA VAL A 155 5.15 -8.88 12.74
C VAL A 155 3.88 -8.12 13.11
N ASP A 156 2.74 -8.81 13.13
CA ASP A 156 1.46 -8.33 13.65
C ASP A 156 1.32 -8.76 15.11
N VAL A 157 1.48 -7.81 16.04
CA VAL A 157 1.42 -8.02 17.48
C VAL A 157 0.10 -7.45 17.98
N ARG A 158 -0.88 -8.31 18.21
CA ARG A 158 -2.23 -7.93 18.70
C ARG A 158 -2.91 -6.82 17.89
N GLY A 159 -2.71 -6.82 16.58
CA GLY A 159 -3.31 -5.81 15.70
C GLY A 159 -2.36 -4.65 15.36
N VAL A 160 -1.23 -4.52 16.04
CA VAL A 160 -0.20 -3.49 15.76
C VAL A 160 0.88 -4.08 14.88
N GLY A 161 1.14 -3.48 13.72
CA GLY A 161 2.24 -3.88 12.86
C GLY A 161 3.57 -3.30 13.32
N VAL A 162 4.46 -4.19 13.76
CA VAL A 162 5.76 -3.84 14.31
C VAL A 162 6.89 -4.28 13.38
N LEU A 163 7.72 -3.33 12.97
CA LEU A 163 8.97 -3.59 12.26
C LEU A 163 10.13 -3.63 13.25
N ILE A 164 10.67 -4.83 13.47
CA ILE A 164 11.84 -5.08 14.31
C ILE A 164 13.11 -4.93 13.48
N ARG A 165 13.95 -3.95 13.84
CA ARG A 165 15.20 -3.61 13.16
C ARG A 165 16.39 -3.75 14.10
N GLY A 166 17.58 -3.69 13.54
CA GLY A 166 18.83 -3.74 14.30
C GLY A 166 19.95 -4.40 13.50
N LYS A 167 21.17 -4.34 14.05
CA LYS A 167 22.37 -4.92 13.44
C LYS A 167 22.18 -6.42 13.16
N SER A 168 22.92 -6.98 12.20
CA SER A 168 22.88 -8.42 11.94
C SER A 168 23.28 -9.19 13.21
N GLY A 169 22.52 -10.22 13.56
CA GLY A 169 22.78 -11.04 14.73
C GLY A 169 22.39 -10.46 16.08
N VAL A 170 21.69 -9.33 16.14
CA VAL A 170 21.18 -8.76 17.40
C VAL A 170 19.96 -9.52 17.98
N GLY A 171 19.42 -10.50 17.24
CA GLY A 171 18.26 -11.29 17.68
C GLY A 171 16.92 -10.90 17.06
N LYS A 172 16.89 -10.33 15.84
CA LYS A 172 15.64 -9.85 15.21
C LYS A 172 14.66 -11.00 14.96
N SER A 173 15.11 -12.04 14.26
CA SER A 173 14.30 -13.20 13.89
C SER A 173 13.94 -14.04 15.11
N GLU A 174 14.84 -14.16 16.10
CA GLU A 174 14.58 -14.82 17.38
C GLU A 174 13.52 -14.06 18.21
N THR A 175 13.55 -12.72 18.21
CA THR A 175 12.51 -11.91 18.84
C THR A 175 11.16 -12.08 18.13
N ALA A 176 11.16 -12.10 16.80
CA ALA A 176 9.95 -12.34 16.00
C ALA A 176 9.37 -13.74 16.28
N LEU A 177 10.22 -14.77 16.36
CA LEU A 177 9.81 -16.13 16.70
C LEU A 177 9.18 -16.20 18.09
N GLY A 178 9.80 -15.59 19.10
CA GLY A 178 9.24 -15.53 20.46
C GLY A 178 7.89 -14.78 20.53
N LEU A 179 7.66 -13.79 19.67
CA LEU A 179 6.36 -13.14 19.53
C LEU A 179 5.32 -14.06 18.87
N ILE A 180 5.71 -14.82 17.85
CA ILE A 180 4.83 -15.77 17.15
C ILE A 180 4.38 -16.89 18.10
N GLU A 181 5.28 -17.39 18.95
CA GLU A 181 4.95 -18.36 20.01
C GLU A 181 3.89 -17.81 20.98
N ARG A 182 3.82 -16.49 21.16
CA ARG A 182 2.84 -15.78 21.99
C ARG A 182 1.57 -15.38 21.24
N GLY A 183 1.42 -15.83 19.99
CA GLY A 183 0.23 -15.60 19.17
C GLY A 183 0.31 -14.40 18.24
N ALA A 184 1.49 -13.76 18.07
CA ALA A 184 1.70 -12.82 16.98
C ALA A 184 1.73 -13.53 15.62
N ALA A 185 1.70 -12.77 14.54
CA ALA A 185 1.80 -13.30 13.19
C ALA A 185 2.96 -12.67 12.40
N LEU A 186 3.72 -13.49 11.69
CA LEU A 186 4.77 -13.04 10.77
C LEU A 186 4.15 -12.39 9.53
N VAL A 187 4.64 -11.22 9.17
CA VAL A 187 4.36 -10.56 7.88
C VAL A 187 5.52 -10.79 6.93
N ALA A 188 6.74 -10.54 7.39
CA ALA A 188 7.98 -10.70 6.61
C ALA A 188 9.19 -10.90 7.52
N ASP A 189 10.18 -11.66 7.06
CA ASP A 189 11.50 -11.81 7.69
C ASP A 189 12.59 -11.36 6.71
N ASP A 190 13.68 -10.80 7.24
CA ASP A 190 14.82 -10.22 6.52
C ASP A 190 14.49 -9.01 5.61
N MET A 191 13.72 -9.21 4.54
CA MET A 191 13.33 -8.19 3.57
C MET A 191 11.86 -7.84 3.69
N VAL A 192 11.58 -6.59 4.04
CA VAL A 192 10.22 -6.05 4.21
C VAL A 192 9.94 -5.05 3.10
N TYR A 193 8.97 -5.36 2.24
CA TYR A 193 8.48 -4.44 1.21
C TYR A 193 7.42 -3.53 1.81
N VAL A 194 7.72 -2.23 1.89
CA VAL A 194 6.82 -1.20 2.38
C VAL A 194 6.38 -0.32 1.21
N ARG A 195 5.09 -0.03 1.13
CA ARG A 195 4.49 0.85 0.12
C ARG A 195 3.60 1.89 0.79
N ASN A 196 3.60 3.12 0.28
CA ASN A 196 2.70 4.18 0.75
C ASN A 196 1.46 4.20 -0.16
N VAL A 197 0.31 3.80 0.40
CA VAL A 197 -0.99 3.78 -0.28
C VAL A 197 -1.86 4.83 0.37
N GLY A 198 -1.97 6.01 -0.25
CA GLY A 198 -2.86 7.07 0.24
C GLY A 198 -2.51 7.60 1.64
N GLY A 199 -1.23 7.60 2.02
CA GLY A 199 -0.74 7.99 3.35
C GLY A 199 -0.60 6.84 4.32
N GLU A 200 -1.02 5.62 3.95
CA GLU A 200 -0.84 4.44 4.78
C GLU A 200 0.35 3.60 4.34
N LEU A 201 1.28 3.36 5.25
CA LEU A 201 2.41 2.46 5.02
C LEU A 201 1.99 1.01 5.19
N VAL A 202 1.97 0.25 4.09
CA VAL A 202 1.62 -1.17 4.11
C VAL A 202 2.88 -2.00 3.88
N ALA A 203 3.22 -2.85 4.85
CA ALA A 203 4.32 -3.79 4.78
C ALA A 203 3.87 -5.18 4.28
N SER A 204 4.76 -5.86 3.58
CA SER A 204 4.55 -7.21 3.05
C SER A 204 5.90 -7.92 2.82
N ALA A 205 5.86 -9.24 2.64
CA ALA A 205 7.02 -10.02 2.22
C ALA A 205 7.12 -10.14 0.69
N PRO A 206 8.33 -10.26 0.13
CA PRO A 206 8.54 -10.85 -1.19
C PRO A 206 7.82 -12.20 -1.31
N GLU A 207 7.31 -12.52 -2.50
CA GLU A 207 6.51 -13.73 -2.70
C GLU A 207 7.28 -15.02 -2.37
N MET A 208 8.56 -15.06 -2.73
CA MET A 208 9.43 -16.23 -2.53
C MET A 208 9.78 -16.50 -1.05
N SER A 209 9.86 -15.46 -0.21
CA SER A 209 10.22 -15.59 1.22
C SER A 209 9.00 -15.59 2.14
N ARG A 210 7.78 -15.53 1.58
CA ARG A 210 6.54 -15.43 2.36
C ARG A 210 6.35 -16.64 3.28
N GLY A 211 6.20 -16.38 4.58
CA GLY A 211 5.98 -17.40 5.60
C GLY A 211 7.23 -18.22 5.95
N PHE A 212 8.38 -17.91 5.35
CA PHE A 212 9.67 -18.48 5.73
C PHE A 212 10.44 -17.53 6.64
N MET A 213 11.27 -18.09 7.50
CA MET A 213 12.15 -17.36 8.41
C MET A 213 13.49 -18.09 8.50
N GLU A 214 14.60 -17.35 8.53
CA GLU A 214 15.91 -17.94 8.83
C GLU A 214 16.16 -17.87 10.35
N VAL A 215 16.33 -19.04 10.97
CA VAL A 215 16.66 -19.14 12.39
C VAL A 215 18.07 -19.69 12.54
N ARG A 216 18.94 -18.95 13.22
CA ARG A 216 20.34 -19.34 13.41
C ARG A 216 20.44 -20.67 14.15
N GLY A 217 21.27 -21.57 13.63
CA GLY A 217 21.44 -22.92 14.18
C GLY A 217 20.37 -23.94 13.76
N LEU A 218 19.25 -23.48 13.19
CA LEU A 218 18.17 -24.36 12.68
C LEU A 218 18.02 -24.28 11.16
N GLY A 219 18.42 -23.18 10.54
CA GLY A 219 18.25 -22.92 9.11
C GLY A 219 16.90 -22.28 8.78
N ILE A 220 16.44 -22.44 7.54
CA ILE A 220 15.19 -21.87 7.06
C ILE A 220 14.01 -22.73 7.55
N VAL A 221 13.04 -22.09 8.20
CA VAL A 221 11.83 -22.74 8.71
C VAL A 221 10.58 -22.13 8.07
N ASN A 222 9.51 -22.93 7.96
CA ASN A 222 8.21 -22.47 7.50
C ASN A 222 7.28 -22.23 8.70
N ILE A 223 6.96 -20.96 8.95
CA ILE A 223 6.18 -20.52 10.10
C ILE A 223 4.72 -20.99 10.02
N THR A 224 4.16 -21.09 8.81
CA THR A 224 2.80 -21.61 8.59
C THR A 224 2.71 -23.09 8.99
N THR A 225 3.71 -23.89 8.62
CA THR A 225 3.75 -25.31 8.95
C THR A 225 3.96 -25.55 10.46
N LEU A 226 4.80 -24.73 11.11
CA LEU A 226 5.12 -24.90 12.52
C LEU A 226 4.02 -24.37 13.46
N PHE A 227 3.39 -23.23 13.14
CA PHE A 227 2.48 -22.52 14.06
C PHE A 227 1.05 -22.35 13.52
N GLY A 228 0.77 -22.88 12.33
CA GLY A 228 -0.54 -22.86 11.67
C GLY A 228 -0.87 -21.55 10.96
N LEU A 229 -1.98 -21.51 10.20
CA LEU A 229 -2.34 -20.36 9.34
C LEU A 229 -2.50 -19.03 10.09
N LYS A 230 -2.83 -19.06 11.40
CA LYS A 230 -3.00 -17.85 12.21
C LYS A 230 -1.69 -17.07 12.42
N SER A 231 -0.53 -17.71 12.28
CA SER A 231 0.79 -17.15 12.53
C SER A 231 1.37 -16.37 11.35
N ILE A 232 0.60 -16.17 10.27
CA ILE A 232 1.03 -15.39 9.10
C ILE A 232 0.04 -14.29 8.72
N ARG A 233 0.55 -13.23 8.10
CA ARG A 233 -0.23 -12.16 7.45
C ARG A 233 0.41 -11.82 6.11
N HIS A 234 -0.40 -11.66 5.07
CA HIS A 234 0.11 -11.27 3.75
C HIS A 234 0.60 -9.82 3.71
N ASN A 235 -0.12 -8.95 4.42
CA ASN A 235 0.19 -7.54 4.54
C ASN A 235 -0.24 -7.04 5.92
N LYS A 236 0.39 -5.94 6.36
CA LYS A 236 0.06 -5.26 7.60
C LYS A 236 0.49 -3.81 7.53
N ARG A 237 -0.29 -2.89 8.10
CA ARG A 237 0.13 -1.49 8.28
C ARG A 237 1.39 -1.43 9.14
N LEU A 238 2.33 -0.55 8.81
CA LEU A 238 3.50 -0.27 9.64
C LEU A 238 3.14 0.81 10.66
N ASP A 239 2.97 0.40 11.91
CA ASP A 239 2.51 1.25 13.01
C ASP A 239 3.67 1.68 13.93
N LEU A 240 4.59 0.74 14.21
CA LEU A 240 5.68 0.92 15.15
C LEU A 240 6.98 0.35 14.59
N ILE A 241 8.09 1.10 14.72
CA ILE A 241 9.44 0.60 14.48
C ILE A 241 10.11 0.37 15.83
N VAL A 242 10.63 -0.84 16.04
CA VAL A 242 11.46 -1.16 17.20
C VAL A 242 12.87 -1.46 16.74
N THR A 243 13.84 -0.64 17.13
CA THR A 243 15.26 -0.91 16.87
C THR A 243 15.89 -1.59 18.07
N LEU A 244 16.36 -2.82 17.86
CA LEU A 244 17.17 -3.57 18.80
C LEU A 244 18.62 -3.10 18.75
N ILE A 245 19.15 -2.77 19.91
CA ILE A 245 20.49 -2.19 20.08
C ILE A 245 21.26 -3.04 21.09
N PRO A 246 22.50 -3.47 20.81
CA PRO A 246 23.33 -4.13 21.81
C PRO A 246 23.51 -3.25 23.05
N ALA A 247 23.43 -3.81 24.26
CA ALA A 247 23.54 -3.02 25.49
C ALA A 247 24.82 -2.17 25.59
N LYS A 248 25.92 -2.61 24.96
CA LYS A 248 27.19 -1.87 24.87
C LYS A 248 27.08 -0.55 24.10
N ASP A 249 26.13 -0.48 23.17
CA ASP A 249 25.90 0.69 22.32
C ASP A 249 24.88 1.67 22.96
N GLN A 250 24.22 1.28 24.06
CA GLN A 250 23.19 2.09 24.73
C GLN A 250 23.78 3.34 25.40
N GLU A 251 24.92 3.20 26.08
CA GLU A 251 25.57 4.31 26.79
C GLU A 251 26.04 5.42 25.83
N GLU A 252 26.35 5.07 24.59
CA GLU A 252 26.71 6.02 23.54
C GLU A 252 25.48 6.80 23.03
N LEU A 253 24.31 6.14 22.97
CA LEU A 253 23.05 6.74 22.55
C LEU A 253 22.44 7.67 23.60
N ASP A 254 22.48 7.28 24.87
CA ASP A 254 21.98 8.11 25.98
C ASP A 254 22.76 9.43 26.09
N ARG A 255 24.05 9.43 25.70
CA ARG A 255 24.89 10.64 25.62
C ARG A 255 24.58 11.54 24.42
N LEU A 256 24.03 10.97 23.35
CA LEU A 256 23.68 11.69 22.12
C LEU A 256 22.30 12.35 22.19
N GLY A 257 21.51 12.11 23.24
CA GLY A 257 20.28 12.85 23.52
C GLY A 257 19.22 12.73 22.42
N LEU A 258 19.04 11.54 21.84
CA LEU A 258 18.05 11.35 20.77
C LEU A 258 16.63 11.46 21.33
N GLU A 259 15.97 12.55 20.97
CA GLU A 259 14.53 12.75 21.12
C GLU A 259 13.77 11.54 20.54
N ARG A 260 12.65 11.20 21.18
CA ARG A 260 11.72 10.15 20.74
C ARG A 260 10.99 10.59 19.47
N GLU A 261 11.73 10.84 18.40
CA GLU A 261 11.17 11.31 17.14
C GLU A 261 10.72 10.12 16.27
N GLY A 262 9.58 10.28 15.61
CA GLY A 262 9.13 9.33 14.61
C GLY A 262 10.11 9.24 13.44
N LEU A 263 10.31 8.03 12.93
CA LEU A 263 11.12 7.79 11.74
C LEU A 263 10.30 8.01 10.47
N ASP A 264 10.83 8.81 9.54
CA ASP A 264 10.21 9.04 8.22
C ASP A 264 10.38 7.82 7.30
N VAL A 265 9.27 7.22 6.88
CA VAL A 265 9.23 6.17 5.87
C VAL A 265 8.30 6.63 4.76
N LEU A 266 8.84 6.84 3.55
CA LEU A 266 8.07 7.28 2.38
C LEU A 266 7.24 8.56 2.64
N GLY A 267 7.78 9.50 3.45
CA GLY A 267 7.13 10.76 3.80
C GLY A 267 6.19 10.69 5.00
N GLU A 268 5.95 9.50 5.56
CA GLU A 268 5.11 9.30 6.74
C GLU A 268 5.96 9.08 8.00
N LYS A 269 5.63 9.78 9.10
CA LYS A 269 6.33 9.59 10.38
C LYS A 269 5.75 8.39 11.14
N VAL A 270 6.59 7.38 11.37
CA VAL A 270 6.25 6.18 12.15
C VAL A 270 6.85 6.26 13.55
N LEU A 271 6.09 5.89 14.58
CA LEU A 271 6.62 5.86 15.95
C LEU A 271 7.84 4.95 16.04
N HIS A 272 8.88 5.41 16.74
CA HIS A 272 10.14 4.69 16.87
C HIS A 272 10.51 4.48 18.33
N VAL A 273 10.83 3.23 18.67
CA VAL A 273 11.31 2.83 20.00
C VAL A 273 12.64 2.10 19.86
N GLN A 274 13.56 2.35 20.77
CA GLN A 274 14.84 1.65 20.85
C GLN A 274 14.84 0.76 22.09
N LEU A 275 15.22 -0.51 21.93
CA LEU A 275 15.30 -1.48 23.02
C LEU A 275 16.71 -2.07 23.10
N SER A 276 17.31 -2.00 24.29
CA SER A 276 18.62 -2.59 24.56
C SER A 276 18.54 -4.10 24.81
N VAL A 277 19.29 -4.84 24.02
CA VAL A 277 19.42 -6.30 24.09
C VAL A 277 20.57 -6.66 25.02
N ALA A 278 20.24 -7.39 26.08
CA ALA A 278 21.18 -7.92 27.07
C ALA A 278 20.78 -9.37 27.46
N PRO A 279 21.74 -10.21 27.87
CA PRO A 279 21.43 -11.54 28.39
C PRO A 279 20.39 -11.51 29.51
N GLY A 280 19.44 -12.45 29.49
CA GLY A 280 18.36 -12.54 30.48
C GLY A 280 17.18 -11.58 30.27
N ARG A 281 17.24 -10.67 29.28
CA ARG A 281 16.10 -9.83 28.90
C ARG A 281 15.20 -10.53 27.88
N ASP A 282 13.92 -10.58 28.20
CA ASP A 282 12.87 -11.04 27.28
C ASP A 282 12.49 -9.92 26.31
N ILE A 283 13.20 -9.84 25.19
CA ILE A 283 13.00 -8.78 24.19
C ILE A 283 11.63 -8.90 23.53
N ALA A 284 11.16 -10.11 23.26
CA ALA A 284 9.83 -10.33 22.70
C ALA A 284 8.74 -9.72 23.61
N ARG A 285 8.90 -9.82 24.93
CA ARG A 285 7.93 -9.26 25.89
C ARG A 285 7.97 -7.74 25.91
N LEU A 286 9.15 -7.16 25.80
CA LEU A 286 9.29 -5.70 25.72
C LEU A 286 8.69 -5.15 24.43
N VAL A 287 8.86 -5.85 23.30
CA VAL A 287 8.21 -5.49 22.02
C VAL A 287 6.68 -5.58 22.14
N GLU A 288 6.17 -6.62 22.79
CA GLU A 288 4.73 -6.77 23.05
C GLU A 288 4.16 -5.63 23.89
N VAL A 289 4.86 -5.24 24.97
CA VAL A 289 4.48 -4.10 25.81
C VAL A 289 4.51 -2.80 25.01
N ALA A 290 5.53 -2.58 24.17
CA ALA A 290 5.61 -1.40 23.31
C ALA A 290 4.46 -1.33 22.30
N ALA A 291 4.07 -2.46 21.71
CA ALA A 291 2.90 -2.55 20.84
C ALA A 291 1.59 -2.23 21.58
N MET A 292 1.44 -2.73 22.81
CA MET A 292 0.27 -2.39 23.63
C MET A 292 0.22 -0.91 24.03
N ASP A 293 1.35 -0.31 24.41
CA ASP A 293 1.44 1.12 24.72
C ASP A 293 1.09 1.98 23.49
N TYR A 294 1.55 1.58 22.30
CA TYR A 294 1.13 2.21 21.05
C TYR A 294 -0.39 2.12 20.85
N HIS A 295 -0.96 0.92 21.01
CA HIS A 295 -2.40 0.73 20.82
C HIS A 295 -3.23 1.56 21.81
N LEU A 296 -2.80 1.66 23.07
CA LEU A 296 -3.45 2.51 24.08
C LEU A 296 -3.39 3.99 23.70
N LYS A 297 -2.23 4.47 23.22
CA LYS A 297 -2.08 5.86 22.76
C LYS A 297 -2.94 6.16 21.54
N ASP A 298 -3.04 5.23 20.60
CA ASP A 298 -3.93 5.31 19.43
C ASP A 298 -5.41 5.41 19.86
N MET A 299 -5.78 4.75 20.96
CA MET A 299 -7.09 4.88 21.61
C MET A 299 -7.24 6.14 22.49
N GLY A 300 -6.22 7.01 22.57
CA GLY A 300 -6.24 8.23 23.38
C GLY A 300 -5.90 8.03 24.87
N ILE A 301 -5.41 6.86 25.27
CA ILE A 301 -5.03 6.55 26.64
C ILE A 301 -3.51 6.75 26.81
N ASP A 302 -3.11 7.84 27.47
CA ASP A 302 -1.71 8.12 27.79
C ASP A 302 -1.36 7.70 29.24
N MET A 303 -0.81 6.50 29.38
CA MET A 303 -0.38 5.92 30.65
C MET A 303 0.74 6.72 31.33
N ALA A 304 1.69 7.25 30.56
CA ALA A 304 2.81 8.01 31.09
C ALA A 304 2.35 9.38 31.60
N GLY A 305 1.48 10.04 30.83
CA GLY A 305 0.81 11.27 31.27
C GLY A 305 -0.06 11.06 32.50
N GLU A 306 -0.80 9.94 32.58
CA GLU A 306 -1.59 9.61 33.77
C GLU A 306 -0.72 9.40 35.02
N PHE A 307 0.39 8.67 34.88
CA PHE A 307 1.33 8.48 35.97
C PHE A 307 1.97 9.80 36.43
N ASN A 308 2.39 10.65 35.48
CA ASN A 308 2.92 11.99 35.81
C ASN A 308 1.88 12.85 36.53
N ARG A 309 0.61 12.84 36.09
CA ARG A 309 -0.47 13.54 36.78
C ARG A 309 -0.64 13.05 38.22
N ARG A 310 -0.58 11.74 38.45
CA ARG A 310 -0.66 11.13 39.80
C ARG A 310 0.55 11.48 40.67
N LEU A 311 1.75 11.50 40.12
CA LEU A 311 2.94 11.94 40.85
C LEU A 311 2.80 13.41 41.27
N MET A 312 2.44 14.29 40.35
CA MET A 312 2.27 15.72 40.63
C MET A 312 1.17 15.98 41.67
N SER A 313 0.06 15.23 41.63
CA SER A 313 -1.01 15.35 42.64
C SER A 313 -0.56 14.90 44.04
N ASN A 314 0.31 13.89 44.13
CA ASN A 314 0.85 13.40 45.40
C ASN A 314 1.89 14.36 45.99
N PHE A 315 2.71 15.02 45.16
CA PHE A 315 3.62 16.06 45.63
C PHE A 315 2.86 17.27 46.19
N GLN A 316 1.78 17.71 45.53
CA GLN A 316 0.94 18.82 46.02
C GLN A 316 0.17 18.53 47.32
N SER A 317 -0.12 17.25 47.60
CA SER A 317 -0.79 16.83 48.84
C SER A 317 0.16 16.49 49.99
N SER A 318 1.48 16.43 49.72
CA SER A 318 2.53 16.23 50.74
C SER A 318 3.15 17.55 51.23
N GLU A 319 2.83 18.67 50.59
CA GLU A 319 3.28 20.03 50.96
C GLU A 319 2.24 20.85 51.74
N ASN A 320 1.08 20.25 52.10
CA ASN A 320 0.04 20.85 52.94
C ASN A 320 -0.09 20.14 54.29
#